data_AF-M0B629-F1
#
_entry.id   AF-M0B629-F1
#
_cell.length_a   1.000
_cell.length_b   1.000
_cell.length_c   1.000
_cell.angle_alpha   90.00
_cell.angle_beta   90.00
_cell.angle_gamma   90.00
#
_symmetry.space_group_name_H-M   'P 1'
#
loop_
_entity.id
_entity.type
_entity.pdbx_description
1 polymer ?
#
loop_
_entity_poly.entity_id
_entity_poly.type
_entity_poly.pdbx_seq_one_letter_code
_entity_poly.pdbx_strand_id
1 'polypeptide(L)'
;MTPDTNQQTRKAETGVSSSIQRRTFLAASGLVGASTLAAGRVAAGRRPGGRERAEALERHVLTQNGLGNAQTDTPPFQPRLTTYNDRQYYAYWTHDGELVVAARELPAGEWERNRLDIQIDERDGHWTPGVGIGPDGHVFLNYNTRDSEIRWRRSANSEDIGSFGDERVGMTGRDESSVTYLEFARLLDGTLLAGYREGMSGAGNWMLNRWHPDRATWEVLQHPLIDGEGEQNSYMWNLVQSEDGVLHYFFNWRGSWNVQTNVDLSYARSTDGGETWERSDGTPYSLPITAEDAEVVDPIEPGSNFINQGWAGYDPRTGAPHVAYYRDDENGHTQVFHAFLDEGDGGDDGDGSDGGKWVTEPATNRTTDIDLGGPGVVASPIGRMGIVVDDDGDVHILTRDFVHGSWPLLVEKQDGAWQTSVLYKRNVTWSDVHIDPARWREDRVLSYIDHQQTVGDVPWSAHSLLGVTDIDLDRLNRSNREIDLSGKPDEPDDLDVYASTTAVDPPLSVASSTFEDTSAALAITETTVPATPAYARGTVALKSNPDMTVEARVKAQGEHGTTYGDPVEIEDDGTTAWAKIPQAFRAGFVTVQLRAGSDGRDAVVSDAVLEIGYHDPTGGNTDAPHGGASQ
;
A
#
# COMPACT_ATOMS: atom_id res chain seq x y z
N MET A 1 -61.71 32.17 -7.96
CA MET A 1 -62.80 31.29 -7.49
C MET A 1 -62.31 30.52 -6.27
N THR A 2 -62.80 30.89 -5.11
CA THR A 2 -63.10 29.99 -3.97
C THR A 2 -64.64 29.85 -3.93
N PRO A 3 -65.27 28.95 -3.16
CA PRO A 3 -64.75 28.08 -2.08
C PRO A 3 -64.82 26.57 -2.50
N ASP A 4 -64.87 25.52 -1.66
CA ASP A 4 -65.13 25.41 -0.22
C ASP A 4 -64.47 24.18 0.48
N THR A 5 -64.73 24.11 1.77
CA THR A 5 -64.33 23.25 2.88
C THR A 5 -64.84 21.79 2.88
N ASN A 6 -64.15 20.92 3.66
CA ASN A 6 -64.79 20.35 4.86
C ASN A 6 -63.79 19.85 5.93
N GLN A 7 -64.01 20.27 7.18
CA GLN A 7 -63.38 19.72 8.39
C GLN A 7 -64.45 19.02 9.25
N GLN A 8 -64.09 17.96 9.97
CA GLN A 8 -64.63 17.58 11.29
C GLN A 8 -63.74 16.45 11.86
N THR A 9 -62.95 16.57 12.94
CA THR A 9 -63.08 17.06 14.34
C THR A 9 -63.79 16.13 15.35
N ARG A 10 -62.96 15.43 16.14
CA ARG A 10 -63.11 14.98 17.55
C ARG A 10 -61.66 14.86 18.08
N LYS A 11 -61.14 15.45 19.18
CA LYS A 11 -61.63 15.88 20.52
C LYS A 11 -62.29 14.74 21.32
N ALA A 12 -61.89 14.45 22.56
CA ALA A 12 -60.79 14.93 23.42
C ALA A 12 -60.60 13.97 24.62
N GLU A 13 -59.54 14.17 25.43
CA GLU A 13 -59.32 13.83 26.86
C GLU A 13 -57.84 13.39 27.06
N THR A 14 -56.89 14.21 27.54
CA THR A 14 -56.67 14.81 28.88
C THR A 14 -56.38 13.81 30.02
N GLY A 15 -55.11 13.70 30.41
CA GLY A 15 -54.62 13.10 31.65
C GLY A 15 -53.20 13.58 31.96
N VAL A 16 -52.96 14.13 33.16
CA VAL A 16 -51.71 14.82 33.56
C VAL A 16 -51.12 14.13 34.80
N SER A 17 -49.79 14.24 34.97
CA SER A 17 -49.00 13.83 36.16
C SER A 17 -48.68 12.31 36.24
N SER A 18 -47.56 11.85 36.80
CA SER A 18 -46.52 12.53 37.60
C SER A 18 -45.14 11.86 37.57
N SER A 19 -44.14 12.60 38.11
CA SER A 19 -42.97 12.10 38.87
C SER A 19 -41.91 11.20 38.21
N ILE A 20 -40.87 11.86 37.72
CA ILE A 20 -39.46 11.71 38.14
C ILE A 20 -39.20 10.63 39.22
N GLN A 21 -38.30 9.68 38.95
CA GLN A 21 -37.42 9.09 39.96
C GLN A 21 -35.97 9.02 39.47
N ARG A 22 -35.13 9.92 40.00
CA ARG A 22 -33.67 9.79 39.95
C ARG A 22 -33.23 8.62 40.82
N ARG A 23 -32.32 7.78 40.35
CA ARG A 23 -31.58 6.84 41.22
C ARG A 23 -30.22 7.42 41.56
N THR A 24 -30.17 8.15 42.68
CA THR A 24 -28.92 8.49 43.36
C THR A 24 -28.49 7.30 44.20
N PHE A 25 -27.27 6.79 43.99
CA PHE A 25 -26.64 5.88 44.96
C PHE A 25 -25.89 6.72 45.99
N LEU A 26 -26.20 6.53 47.28
CA LEU A 26 -25.54 7.24 48.37
C LEU A 26 -24.20 6.59 48.72
N ALA A 27 -23.18 7.42 48.94
CA ALA A 27 -22.03 7.05 49.73
C ALA A 27 -22.39 6.90 51.22
N ALA A 28 -21.72 5.99 51.92
CA ALA A 28 -21.78 5.88 53.38
C ALA A 28 -20.36 5.75 53.95
N SER A 29 -19.92 6.75 54.71
CA SER A 29 -18.58 6.83 55.30
C SER A 29 -18.56 6.29 56.74
N GLY A 30 -17.48 5.60 57.13
CA GLY A 30 -17.40 4.89 58.43
C GLY A 30 -15.97 4.74 59.01
N LEU A 31 -15.33 5.87 59.28
CA LEU A 31 -14.11 6.15 60.09
C LEU A 31 -13.10 5.05 60.54
N VAL A 32 -11.84 5.36 60.24
CA VAL A 32 -10.62 5.31 61.10
C VAL A 32 -9.95 3.97 61.44
N GLY A 33 -8.77 3.79 60.85
CA GLY A 33 -7.64 3.02 61.37
C GLY A 33 -6.35 3.45 60.65
N ALA A 34 -5.50 4.26 61.29
CA ALA A 34 -4.30 4.82 60.64
C ALA A 34 -3.11 3.84 60.71
N SER A 35 -2.43 3.57 59.59
CA SER A 35 -1.03 3.10 59.57
C SER A 35 -0.40 3.19 58.17
N THR A 36 0.80 3.77 58.11
CA THR A 36 1.86 3.60 57.08
C THR A 36 1.51 3.69 55.60
N LEU A 37 1.92 4.80 54.97
CA LEU A 37 2.18 4.90 53.53
C LEU A 37 3.24 3.87 53.11
N ALA A 38 2.87 2.99 52.18
CA ALA A 38 3.82 2.24 51.37
C ALA A 38 3.47 2.50 49.90
N ALA A 39 4.39 3.11 49.16
CA ALA A 39 4.24 3.35 47.73
C ALA A 39 4.34 2.03 46.97
N GLY A 40 3.20 1.37 46.75
CA GLY A 40 3.11 0.20 45.89
C GLY A 40 3.22 0.64 44.43
N ARG A 41 4.37 0.37 43.79
CA ARG A 41 4.45 0.35 42.33
C ARG A 41 3.38 -0.61 41.81
N VAL A 42 2.46 -0.13 40.97
CA VAL A 42 1.67 -1.02 40.13
C VAL A 42 2.63 -1.57 39.09
N ALA A 43 3.18 -2.75 39.36
CA ALA A 43 3.93 -3.49 38.35
C ALA A 43 2.96 -3.85 37.22
N ALA A 44 3.37 -3.61 35.98
CA ALA A 44 2.61 -3.99 34.80
C ALA A 44 2.20 -5.46 34.90
N GLY A 45 0.89 -5.70 34.88
CA GLY A 45 0.32 -7.03 34.99
C GLY A 45 0.53 -7.82 33.70
N ARG A 46 1.71 -8.44 33.55
CA ARG A 46 2.05 -9.34 32.44
C ARG A 46 0.93 -10.37 32.27
N ARG A 47 0.12 -10.25 31.21
CA ARG A 47 -1.01 -11.14 30.94
C ARG A 47 -0.49 -12.59 30.81
N PRO A 48 -1.02 -13.56 31.57
CA PRO A 48 -0.64 -14.96 31.42
C PRO A 48 -1.38 -15.58 30.24
N GLY A 49 -0.76 -15.51 29.06
CA GLY A 49 -1.35 -16.00 27.81
C GLY A 49 -0.29 -16.06 26.71
N GLY A 50 0.80 -16.78 26.95
CA GLY A 50 1.80 -17.04 25.92
C GLY A 50 1.21 -17.93 24.84
N ARG A 51 0.65 -17.31 23.79
CA ARG A 51 0.38 -17.96 22.51
C ARG A 51 1.70 -18.54 22.01
N GLU A 52 1.65 -19.72 21.39
CA GLU A 52 2.80 -20.30 20.71
C GLU A 52 3.08 -19.41 19.49
N ARG A 53 3.98 -18.44 19.64
CA ARG A 53 4.30 -17.48 18.58
C ARG A 53 4.90 -18.24 17.37
N ALA A 54 4.57 -17.78 16.17
CA ALA A 54 4.93 -18.38 14.89
C ALA A 54 6.45 -18.48 14.64
N GLU A 55 6.87 -18.98 13.49
CA GLU A 55 8.24 -18.70 13.01
C GLU A 55 8.46 -17.18 12.91
N ALA A 56 9.72 -16.72 12.90
CA ALA A 56 10.02 -15.28 12.85
C ALA A 56 9.41 -14.57 11.63
N LEU A 57 9.20 -15.33 10.55
CA LEU A 57 8.46 -14.95 9.37
C LEU A 57 7.69 -16.19 8.88
N GLU A 58 6.38 -16.09 8.70
CA GLU A 58 5.53 -17.16 8.18
C GLU A 58 4.70 -16.63 6.99
N ARG A 59 4.61 -17.42 5.91
CA ARG A 59 3.89 -17.04 4.68
C ARG A 59 2.69 -17.95 4.49
N HIS A 60 1.51 -17.35 4.42
CA HIS A 60 0.23 -18.05 4.35
C HIS A 60 -0.40 -17.87 2.96
N VAL A 61 -0.09 -18.81 2.06
CA VAL A 61 -0.59 -18.79 0.68
C VAL A 61 -2.11 -18.89 0.64
N LEU A 62 -2.76 -17.90 0.00
CA LEU A 62 -4.21 -17.87 -0.14
C LEU A 62 -4.67 -18.42 -1.50
N THR A 63 -3.97 -18.09 -2.59
CA THR A 63 -4.24 -18.61 -3.94
C THR A 63 -3.04 -18.38 -4.86
N GLN A 64 -2.91 -19.19 -5.93
CA GLN A 64 -1.90 -19.02 -6.98
C GLN A 64 -2.37 -18.14 -8.15
N ASN A 65 -3.67 -17.77 -8.19
CA ASN A 65 -4.30 -17.05 -9.31
C ASN A 65 -5.10 -15.82 -8.81
N GLY A 66 -4.46 -14.91 -8.06
CA GLY A 66 -5.05 -13.62 -7.68
C GLY A 66 -5.11 -12.65 -8.88
N LEU A 67 -6.02 -11.67 -8.85
CA LEU A 67 -6.03 -10.60 -9.86
C LEU A 67 -4.96 -9.56 -9.53
N GLY A 68 -3.81 -9.63 -10.21
CA GLY A 68 -2.68 -8.70 -10.03
C GLY A 68 -3.07 -7.22 -10.07
N ASN A 69 -3.63 -6.77 -11.21
CA ASN A 69 -3.70 -5.35 -11.55
C ASN A 69 -4.97 -4.64 -11.01
N ALA A 70 -5.96 -5.37 -10.49
CA ALA A 70 -7.09 -4.78 -9.75
C ALA A 70 -6.74 -4.53 -8.26
N GLN A 71 -5.44 -4.53 -7.96
CA GLN A 71 -4.87 -4.29 -6.63
C GLN A 71 -3.64 -3.35 -6.68
N THR A 72 -3.20 -2.90 -7.88
CA THR A 72 -1.95 -2.13 -8.11
C THR A 72 -2.01 -0.68 -7.68
N ASP A 73 -3.18 -0.07 -7.85
CA ASP A 73 -3.37 1.36 -7.63
C ASP A 73 -4.37 1.61 -6.52
N THR A 74 -4.67 0.57 -5.74
CA THR A 74 -5.40 0.78 -4.50
C THR A 74 -4.53 1.63 -3.59
N PRO A 75 -5.03 2.77 -3.13
CA PRO A 75 -4.39 3.44 -2.03
C PRO A 75 -4.48 2.57 -0.77
N PRO A 76 -3.54 2.70 0.16
CA PRO A 76 -3.62 2.00 1.43
C PRO A 76 -4.85 2.32 2.31
N PHE A 77 -5.70 3.31 1.96
CA PHE A 77 -7.00 3.59 2.62
C PHE A 77 -8.06 2.52 2.42
N GLN A 78 -7.81 1.49 1.63
CA GLN A 78 -8.70 0.35 1.63
C GLN A 78 -8.10 -0.74 2.51
N PRO A 79 -8.52 -0.84 3.80
CA PRO A 79 -8.27 -2.00 4.63
C PRO A 79 -9.00 -3.16 3.99
N ARG A 80 -8.22 -3.87 3.17
CA ARG A 80 -8.59 -5.12 2.53
C ARG A 80 -8.20 -6.31 3.40
N LEU A 81 -7.33 -6.11 4.41
CA LEU A 81 -6.90 -7.06 5.44
C LEU A 81 -7.24 -6.49 6.84
N THR A 82 -7.85 -7.28 7.72
CA THR A 82 -8.12 -6.87 9.11
C THR A 82 -8.29 -8.06 10.05
N THR A 83 -7.85 -7.93 11.30
CA THR A 83 -8.05 -8.93 12.36
C THR A 83 -9.18 -8.53 13.32
N TYR A 84 -10.00 -9.51 13.72
CA TYR A 84 -11.03 -9.39 14.75
C TYR A 84 -11.29 -10.76 15.40
N ASN A 85 -11.34 -10.82 16.74
CA ASN A 85 -11.61 -12.04 17.52
C ASN A 85 -10.73 -13.25 17.13
N ASP A 86 -9.42 -13.04 17.00
CA ASP A 86 -8.45 -14.08 16.54
C ASP A 86 -8.71 -14.64 15.13
N ARG A 87 -9.60 -14.03 14.35
CA ARG A 87 -9.80 -14.30 12.92
C ARG A 87 -9.27 -13.15 12.08
N GLN A 88 -8.51 -13.46 11.03
CA GLN A 88 -8.05 -12.49 10.05
C GLN A 88 -8.84 -12.62 8.76
N TYR A 89 -9.37 -11.50 8.28
CA TYR A 89 -10.26 -11.38 7.12
C TYR A 89 -9.56 -10.67 5.98
N TYR A 90 -9.74 -11.16 4.76
CA TYR A 90 -9.15 -10.55 3.56
C TYR A 90 -10.09 -10.59 2.35
N ALA A 91 -10.23 -9.48 1.62
CA ALA A 91 -11.07 -9.38 0.42
C ALA A 91 -10.23 -9.15 -0.85
N TYR A 92 -10.54 -9.87 -1.93
CA TYR A 92 -9.80 -9.80 -3.19
C TYR A 92 -10.60 -10.24 -4.42
N TRP A 93 -10.11 -9.86 -5.60
CA TRP A 93 -10.58 -10.36 -6.89
C TRP A 93 -9.76 -11.59 -7.35
N THR A 94 -10.42 -12.62 -7.84
CA THR A 94 -9.75 -13.73 -8.57
C THR A 94 -9.28 -13.27 -9.95
N HIS A 95 -8.31 -13.97 -10.55
CA HIS A 95 -7.87 -13.74 -11.93
C HIS A 95 -9.04 -13.62 -12.95
N ASP A 96 -10.14 -14.34 -12.74
CA ASP A 96 -11.32 -14.30 -13.61
C ASP A 96 -12.15 -13.02 -13.42
N GLY A 97 -12.04 -12.36 -12.26
CA GLY A 97 -12.79 -11.15 -11.89
C GLY A 97 -13.86 -11.37 -10.82
N GLU A 98 -13.90 -12.55 -10.17
CA GLU A 98 -14.89 -12.86 -9.13
C GLU A 98 -14.48 -12.29 -7.76
N LEU A 99 -15.43 -11.74 -7.00
CA LEU A 99 -15.15 -11.27 -5.64
C LEU A 99 -15.05 -12.46 -4.67
N VAL A 100 -13.98 -12.48 -3.86
CA VAL A 100 -13.78 -13.46 -2.80
C VAL A 100 -13.48 -12.77 -1.48
N VAL A 101 -14.12 -13.25 -0.42
CA VAL A 101 -13.69 -12.99 0.96
C VAL A 101 -13.08 -14.26 1.51
N ALA A 102 -11.92 -14.13 2.12
CA ALA A 102 -11.26 -15.18 2.86
C ALA A 102 -11.19 -14.83 4.35
N ALA A 103 -11.20 -15.85 5.20
CA ALA A 103 -10.96 -15.72 6.63
C ALA A 103 -10.08 -16.88 7.12
N ARG A 104 -9.23 -16.64 8.10
CA ARG A 104 -8.47 -17.70 8.78
C ARG A 104 -8.46 -17.47 10.29
N GLU A 105 -8.45 -18.56 11.05
CA GLU A 105 -8.10 -18.53 12.48
C GLU A 105 -6.61 -18.23 12.65
N LEU A 106 -6.23 -17.47 13.66
CA LEU A 106 -4.84 -17.10 13.92
C LEU A 106 -4.17 -18.04 14.95
N PRO A 107 -2.83 -18.23 14.88
CA PRO A 107 -1.90 -17.64 13.91
C PRO A 107 -1.81 -18.39 12.58
N ALA A 108 -2.18 -19.68 12.52
CA ALA A 108 -1.86 -20.58 11.40
C ALA A 108 -3.05 -21.46 10.96
N GLY A 109 -4.28 -20.96 11.08
CA GLY A 109 -5.47 -21.63 10.59
C GLY A 109 -5.55 -21.64 9.05
N GLU A 110 -6.23 -22.65 8.52
CA GLU A 110 -6.55 -22.76 7.09
C GLU A 110 -7.48 -21.63 6.64
N TRP A 111 -7.30 -21.17 5.40
CA TRP A 111 -8.15 -20.16 4.80
C TRP A 111 -9.54 -20.72 4.42
N GLU A 112 -10.58 -20.30 5.13
CA GLU A 112 -11.96 -20.29 4.65
C GLU A 112 -12.07 -19.29 3.48
N ARG A 113 -12.87 -19.60 2.45
CA ARG A 113 -13.05 -18.73 1.27
C ARG A 113 -14.50 -18.78 0.81
N ASN A 114 -15.18 -17.63 0.76
CA ASN A 114 -16.49 -17.49 0.15
C ASN A 114 -16.38 -16.69 -1.17
N ARG A 115 -16.86 -17.27 -2.27
CA ARG A 115 -16.97 -16.59 -3.58
C ARG A 115 -18.35 -15.97 -3.68
N LEU A 116 -18.42 -14.66 -3.92
CA LEU A 116 -19.69 -13.96 -4.08
C LEU A 116 -20.12 -13.95 -5.56
N ASP A 117 -21.41 -13.76 -5.79
CA ASP A 117 -22.03 -13.60 -7.11
C ASP A 117 -21.79 -12.20 -7.70
N ILE A 118 -20.56 -11.70 -7.58
CA ILE A 118 -20.13 -10.36 -7.97
C ILE A 118 -18.93 -10.48 -8.91
N GLN A 119 -18.96 -9.72 -9.99
CA GLN A 119 -17.84 -9.52 -10.91
C GLN A 119 -17.30 -8.10 -10.77
N ILE A 120 -16.02 -7.93 -11.03
CA ILE A 120 -15.42 -6.62 -11.24
C ILE A 120 -15.95 -6.02 -12.55
N ASP A 121 -16.53 -4.81 -12.52
CA ASP A 121 -17.12 -4.21 -13.73
C ASP A 121 -16.04 -3.65 -14.67
N GLU A 122 -14.98 -3.05 -14.11
CA GLU A 122 -13.81 -2.54 -14.83
C GLU A 122 -12.53 -3.04 -14.17
N ARG A 123 -11.61 -3.61 -14.96
CA ARG A 123 -10.33 -4.12 -14.47
C ARG A 123 -9.31 -2.99 -14.30
N ASP A 124 -9.57 -2.10 -13.34
CA ASP A 124 -8.77 -0.93 -13.01
C ASP A 124 -8.36 -0.98 -11.53
N GLY A 125 -7.14 -0.55 -11.20
CA GLY A 125 -6.56 -0.68 -9.85
C GLY A 125 -7.32 0.07 -8.74
N HIS A 126 -8.19 1.02 -9.09
CA HIS A 126 -9.06 1.72 -8.13
C HIS A 126 -10.25 0.86 -7.67
N TRP A 127 -10.63 -0.19 -8.41
CA TRP A 127 -11.84 -1.01 -8.17
C TRP A 127 -11.65 -2.10 -7.11
N THR A 128 -10.81 -1.88 -6.11
CA THR A 128 -10.45 -2.88 -5.09
C THR A 128 -11.56 -3.04 -4.04
N PRO A 129 -11.80 -4.25 -3.49
CA PRO A 129 -12.77 -4.44 -2.43
C PRO A 129 -12.19 -4.10 -1.06
N GLY A 130 -12.97 -3.41 -0.22
CA GLY A 130 -12.66 -3.20 1.20
C GLY A 130 -13.42 -4.17 2.10
N VAL A 131 -12.85 -4.51 3.25
CA VAL A 131 -13.49 -5.33 4.31
C VAL A 131 -13.50 -4.57 5.63
N GLY A 132 -14.60 -4.65 6.37
CA GLY A 132 -14.75 -4.05 7.69
C GLY A 132 -15.51 -4.96 8.64
N ILE A 133 -15.31 -4.80 9.94
CA ILE A 133 -16.01 -5.58 10.97
C ILE A 133 -16.79 -4.65 11.89
N GLY A 134 -18.10 -4.88 12.00
CA GLY A 134 -18.99 -4.03 12.80
C GLY A 134 -18.78 -4.13 14.32
N PRO A 135 -19.46 -3.26 15.10
CA PRO A 135 -19.54 -3.37 16.55
C PRO A 135 -20.12 -4.71 17.02
N ASP A 136 -20.99 -5.30 16.20
CA ASP A 136 -21.69 -6.57 16.40
C ASP A 136 -20.98 -7.77 15.74
N GLY A 137 -19.74 -7.58 15.26
CA GLY A 137 -18.94 -8.62 14.61
C GLY A 137 -19.41 -9.04 13.21
N HIS A 138 -20.43 -8.39 12.65
CA HIS A 138 -20.83 -8.62 11.26
C HIS A 138 -19.76 -8.13 10.30
N VAL A 139 -19.50 -8.89 9.24
CA VAL A 139 -18.55 -8.56 8.17
C VAL A 139 -19.23 -7.64 7.16
N PHE A 140 -18.57 -6.55 6.81
CA PHE A 140 -18.97 -5.59 5.78
C PHE A 140 -18.01 -5.70 4.60
N LEU A 141 -18.54 -5.61 3.39
CA LEU A 141 -17.77 -5.52 2.15
C LEU A 141 -18.20 -4.32 1.35
N ASN A 142 -17.24 -3.61 0.76
CA ASN A 142 -17.49 -2.73 -0.37
C ASN A 142 -16.71 -3.23 -1.60
N TYR A 143 -17.17 -2.86 -2.78
CA TYR A 143 -16.61 -3.28 -4.07
C TYR A 143 -17.10 -2.33 -5.17
N ASN A 144 -16.50 -2.40 -6.36
CA ASN A 144 -16.94 -1.67 -7.56
C ASN A 144 -17.14 -0.14 -7.36
N THR A 145 -16.25 0.49 -6.58
CA THR A 145 -16.37 1.88 -6.11
C THR A 145 -15.26 2.77 -6.67
N ARG A 146 -15.50 3.37 -7.85
CA ARG A 146 -14.65 4.40 -8.48
C ARG A 146 -15.51 5.29 -9.38
N ASP A 147 -15.57 6.57 -9.05
CA ASP A 147 -16.45 7.57 -9.67
C ASP A 147 -17.90 7.02 -9.87
N SER A 148 -18.38 6.22 -8.90
CA SER A 148 -19.61 5.43 -8.98
C SER A 148 -20.46 5.49 -7.69
N GLU A 149 -21.70 5.00 -7.74
CA GLU A 149 -22.53 4.82 -6.54
C GLU A 149 -21.93 3.77 -5.59
N ILE A 150 -22.00 4.00 -4.28
CA ILE A 150 -21.53 3.04 -3.27
C ILE A 150 -22.31 1.71 -3.36
N ARG A 151 -21.58 0.59 -3.45
CA ARG A 151 -22.12 -0.78 -3.32
C ARG A 151 -21.50 -1.49 -2.13
N TRP A 152 -22.33 -2.13 -1.32
CA TRP A 152 -21.85 -2.90 -0.16
C TRP A 152 -22.77 -4.06 0.21
N ARG A 153 -22.20 -5.04 0.93
CA ARG A 153 -22.93 -6.14 1.59
C ARG A 153 -22.53 -6.24 3.06
N ARG A 154 -23.39 -6.88 3.84
CA ARG A 154 -23.16 -7.25 5.25
C ARG A 154 -23.52 -8.71 5.48
N SER A 155 -22.73 -9.42 6.27
CA SER A 155 -23.04 -10.79 6.70
C SER A 155 -24.36 -10.83 7.50
N ALA A 156 -25.11 -11.93 7.41
CA ALA A 156 -26.33 -12.13 8.20
C ALA A 156 -26.02 -12.61 9.63
N ASN A 157 -24.85 -13.25 9.84
CA ASN A 157 -24.33 -13.64 11.16
C ASN A 157 -22.99 -12.93 11.44
N SER A 158 -22.64 -12.80 12.72
CA SER A 158 -21.31 -12.34 13.16
C SER A 158 -20.22 -13.29 12.65
N GLU A 159 -19.08 -12.74 12.20
CA GLU A 159 -17.84 -13.47 11.81
C GLU A 159 -17.97 -14.48 10.64
N ASP A 160 -19.18 -14.60 10.07
CA ASP A 160 -19.59 -15.57 9.06
C ASP A 160 -19.50 -14.97 7.64
N ILE A 161 -18.37 -15.23 6.97
CA ILE A 161 -18.12 -14.80 5.58
C ILE A 161 -19.00 -15.53 4.56
N GLY A 162 -19.71 -16.60 4.92
CA GLY A 162 -20.64 -17.33 4.05
C GLY A 162 -22.05 -16.72 3.99
N SER A 163 -22.39 -15.80 4.90
CA SER A 163 -23.77 -15.39 5.16
C SER A 163 -24.18 -14.02 4.59
N PHE A 164 -23.46 -13.47 3.60
CA PHE A 164 -23.76 -12.15 3.04
C PHE A 164 -25.22 -12.04 2.53
N GLY A 165 -25.92 -11.01 3.01
CA GLY A 165 -27.25 -10.65 2.53
C GLY A 165 -27.21 -9.90 1.20
N ASP A 166 -28.38 -9.41 0.77
CA ASP A 166 -28.54 -8.65 -0.47
C ASP A 166 -27.61 -7.42 -0.54
N GLU A 167 -27.21 -7.07 -1.77
CA GLU A 167 -26.49 -5.83 -2.05
C GLU A 167 -27.30 -4.59 -1.63
N ARG A 168 -26.61 -3.63 -1.04
CA ARG A 168 -27.12 -2.32 -0.69
C ARG A 168 -26.40 -1.25 -1.51
N VAL A 169 -27.18 -0.31 -2.03
CA VAL A 169 -26.69 0.85 -2.80
C VAL A 169 -26.85 2.10 -1.93
N GLY A 170 -25.79 2.90 -1.83
CA GLY A 170 -25.72 4.04 -0.92
C GLY A 170 -25.60 3.67 0.56
N MET A 171 -25.29 4.64 1.40
CA MET A 171 -25.14 4.50 2.84
C MET A 171 -26.13 5.43 3.57
N THR A 172 -26.09 6.71 3.24
CA THR A 172 -26.92 7.79 3.80
C THR A 172 -27.85 8.42 2.76
N GLY A 173 -27.55 8.26 1.46
CA GLY A 173 -28.29 8.88 0.36
C GLY A 173 -27.97 10.36 0.14
N ARG A 174 -26.87 10.86 0.72
CA ARG A 174 -26.35 12.22 0.56
C ARG A 174 -24.90 12.14 0.10
N ASP A 175 -24.53 12.90 -0.92
CA ASP A 175 -23.13 13.07 -1.37
C ASP A 175 -22.41 11.71 -1.58
N GLU A 176 -23.05 10.84 -2.37
CA GLU A 176 -22.71 9.40 -2.60
C GLU A 176 -22.84 8.99 -4.08
N SER A 177 -22.68 9.93 -5.01
CA SER A 177 -22.99 9.77 -6.44
C SER A 177 -21.77 9.52 -7.35
N SER A 178 -20.57 9.83 -6.88
CA SER A 178 -19.30 9.78 -7.60
C SER A 178 -18.18 9.33 -6.66
N VAL A 179 -18.38 8.18 -6.00
CA VAL A 179 -17.55 7.75 -4.88
C VAL A 179 -16.34 6.95 -5.34
N THR A 180 -15.20 7.22 -4.71
CA THR A 180 -13.94 6.49 -4.88
C THR A 180 -13.28 6.26 -3.51
N TYR A 181 -12.54 5.16 -3.36
CA TYR A 181 -11.78 4.81 -2.14
C TYR A 181 -12.63 4.67 -0.86
N LEU A 182 -13.70 3.88 -0.92
CA LEU A 182 -14.49 3.58 0.29
C LEU A 182 -13.70 2.69 1.27
N GLU A 183 -13.42 3.25 2.44
CA GLU A 183 -12.75 2.64 3.59
C GLU A 183 -13.76 2.19 4.65
N PHE A 184 -13.43 1.16 5.43
CA PHE A 184 -14.08 0.85 6.70
C PHE A 184 -13.07 0.90 7.85
N ALA A 185 -13.21 1.86 8.77
CA ALA A 185 -12.33 2.00 9.92
C ALA A 185 -13.07 1.58 11.20
N ARG A 186 -12.54 0.58 11.92
CA ARG A 186 -13.12 0.09 13.17
C ARG A 186 -12.38 0.66 14.38
N LEU A 187 -13.09 1.44 15.18
CA LEU A 187 -12.59 2.03 16.42
C LEU A 187 -12.53 1.00 17.56
N LEU A 188 -11.73 1.30 18.59
CA LEU A 188 -11.50 0.48 19.77
C LEU A 188 -12.78 0.17 20.56
N ASP A 189 -13.75 1.09 20.58
CA ASP A 189 -15.00 0.96 21.33
C ASP A 189 -16.04 0.04 20.68
N GLY A 190 -15.90 -0.26 19.38
CA GLY A 190 -16.92 -0.92 18.57
C GLY A 190 -17.27 -0.18 17.29
N THR A 191 -17.17 1.16 17.29
CA THR A 191 -17.71 2.03 16.25
C THR A 191 -17.08 1.72 14.89
N LEU A 192 -17.94 1.50 13.89
CA LEU A 192 -17.52 1.35 12.51
C LEU A 192 -17.78 2.66 11.77
N LEU A 193 -16.70 3.28 11.30
CA LEU A 193 -16.72 4.44 10.42
C LEU A 193 -16.55 3.98 8.97
N ALA A 194 -16.97 4.83 8.04
CA ALA A 194 -16.68 4.68 6.62
C ALA A 194 -16.25 6.02 6.03
N GLY A 195 -15.03 6.07 5.51
CA GLY A 195 -14.44 7.22 4.83
C GLY A 195 -14.46 7.02 3.32
N TYR A 196 -14.67 8.06 2.54
CA TYR A 196 -14.59 7.99 1.08
C TYR A 196 -14.40 9.36 0.43
N ARG A 197 -13.91 9.38 -0.82
CA ARG A 197 -13.90 10.59 -1.65
C ARG A 197 -15.18 10.64 -2.50
N GLU A 198 -15.97 11.71 -2.36
CA GLU A 198 -17.03 12.05 -3.33
C GLU A 198 -16.47 13.05 -4.33
N GLY A 199 -16.63 12.76 -5.62
CA GLY A 199 -16.13 13.59 -6.72
C GLY A 199 -14.84 13.08 -7.37
N MET A 200 -14.46 13.76 -8.45
CA MET A 200 -13.44 13.31 -9.40
C MET A 200 -12.01 13.65 -8.95
N SER A 201 -11.00 13.16 -9.68
CA SER A 201 -9.62 13.62 -9.49
C SER A 201 -9.44 15.09 -9.89
N GLY A 202 -9.10 15.94 -8.91
CA GLY A 202 -8.91 17.39 -9.05
C GLY A 202 -10.10 18.24 -8.60
N ALA A 203 -11.25 17.62 -8.28
CA ALA A 203 -12.35 18.25 -7.56
C ALA A 203 -13.15 17.19 -6.77
N GLY A 204 -12.62 16.75 -5.62
CA GLY A 204 -13.21 15.70 -4.80
C GLY A 204 -12.93 15.89 -3.31
N ASN A 205 -13.99 15.72 -2.51
CA ASN A 205 -14.02 16.03 -1.08
C ASN A 205 -14.08 14.75 -0.24
N TRP A 206 -13.48 14.78 0.95
CA TRP A 206 -13.46 13.62 1.83
C TRP A 206 -14.66 13.60 2.78
N MET A 207 -15.39 12.51 2.75
CA MET A 207 -16.63 12.27 3.49
C MET A 207 -16.41 11.23 4.58
N LEU A 208 -17.13 11.37 5.70
CA LEU A 208 -17.10 10.42 6.82
C LEU A 208 -18.52 10.07 7.27
N ASN A 209 -18.82 8.76 7.34
CA ASN A 209 -20.07 8.18 7.79
C ASN A 209 -19.85 7.30 9.04
N ARG A 210 -20.89 7.11 9.86
CA ARG A 210 -20.89 6.21 11.03
C ARG A 210 -22.01 5.16 10.95
N TRP A 211 -21.69 3.92 11.30
CA TRP A 211 -22.67 2.82 11.35
C TRP A 211 -23.52 2.82 12.62
N HIS A 212 -24.81 2.53 12.48
CA HIS A 212 -25.74 2.33 13.59
C HIS A 212 -26.27 0.90 13.64
N PRO A 213 -25.75 0.04 14.53
CA PRO A 213 -26.15 -1.38 14.59
C PRO A 213 -27.63 -1.54 14.95
N ASP A 214 -28.15 -0.77 15.90
CA ASP A 214 -29.56 -0.82 16.35
C ASP A 214 -30.58 -0.56 15.23
N ARG A 215 -30.17 0.23 14.23
CA ARG A 215 -30.99 0.63 13.08
C ARG A 215 -30.64 -0.12 11.79
N ALA A 216 -29.47 -0.76 11.75
CA ALA A 216 -28.82 -1.30 10.57
C ALA A 216 -28.72 -0.30 9.39
N THR A 217 -28.41 0.96 9.72
CA THR A 217 -28.26 2.11 8.80
C THR A 217 -26.94 2.83 9.04
N TRP A 218 -26.47 3.58 8.04
CA TRP A 218 -25.42 4.58 8.23
C TRP A 218 -26.02 5.95 8.55
N GLU A 219 -25.24 6.81 9.17
CA GLU A 219 -25.51 8.25 9.25
C GLU A 219 -24.28 9.06 8.85
N VAL A 220 -24.52 10.31 8.44
CA VAL A 220 -23.49 11.29 8.16
C VAL A 220 -22.77 11.65 9.47
N LEU A 221 -21.45 11.57 9.48
CA LEU A 221 -20.61 12.14 10.54
C LEU A 221 -20.04 13.50 10.08
N GLN A 222 -19.35 13.55 8.93
CA GLN A 222 -18.80 14.78 8.35
C GLN A 222 -18.93 14.78 6.82
N HIS A 223 -19.79 15.65 6.27
CA HIS A 223 -20.01 15.81 4.82
C HIS A 223 -19.83 17.28 4.39
N PRO A 224 -18.62 17.68 3.94
CA PRO A 224 -17.35 16.96 4.01
C PRO A 224 -16.61 17.16 5.34
N LEU A 225 -15.61 16.32 5.61
CA LEU A 225 -14.57 16.57 6.61
C LEU A 225 -13.49 17.49 6.03
N ILE A 226 -13.05 17.22 4.80
CA ILE A 226 -11.99 17.94 4.09
C ILE A 226 -12.51 18.37 2.72
N ASP A 227 -12.40 19.66 2.43
CA ASP A 227 -12.90 20.28 1.19
C ASP A 227 -11.72 20.75 0.35
N GLY A 228 -11.68 20.33 -0.91
CA GLY A 228 -10.70 20.79 -1.89
C GLY A 228 -11.12 22.06 -2.63
N GLU A 229 -12.28 22.64 -2.27
CA GLU A 229 -12.87 23.87 -2.81
C GLU A 229 -13.11 23.86 -4.33
N GLY A 230 -13.02 22.69 -4.95
CA GLY A 230 -13.09 22.49 -6.40
C GLY A 230 -11.81 22.89 -7.16
N GLU A 231 -10.73 23.27 -6.47
CA GLU A 231 -9.45 23.65 -7.07
C GLU A 231 -8.39 22.54 -6.94
N GLN A 232 -8.58 21.61 -6.01
CA GLN A 232 -7.67 20.52 -5.70
C GLN A 232 -8.38 19.32 -5.09
N ASN A 233 -7.67 18.19 -4.96
CA ASN A 233 -8.10 17.07 -4.13
C ASN A 233 -7.26 16.96 -2.87
N SER A 234 -7.90 16.56 -1.79
CA SER A 234 -7.19 15.94 -0.68
C SER A 234 -7.09 14.42 -0.87
N TYR A 235 -5.96 13.85 -0.45
CA TYR A 235 -5.70 12.41 -0.51
C TYR A 235 -5.18 11.91 0.84
N MET A 236 -5.87 10.95 1.43
CA MET A 236 -5.72 10.54 2.82
C MET A 236 -4.50 9.63 3.08
N TRP A 237 -4.14 9.47 4.35
CA TRP A 237 -3.43 8.33 4.96
C TRP A 237 -4.44 7.53 5.80
N ASN A 238 -4.13 6.36 6.39
CA ASN A 238 -5.17 5.56 7.05
C ASN A 238 -5.63 6.24 8.34
N LEU A 239 -6.91 6.09 8.67
CA LEU A 239 -7.42 6.58 9.95
C LEU A 239 -6.84 5.72 11.07
N VAL A 240 -5.97 6.32 11.89
CA VAL A 240 -5.32 5.66 13.03
C VAL A 240 -6.08 6.00 14.30
N GLN A 241 -6.18 5.05 15.24
CA GLN A 241 -6.61 5.33 16.61
C GLN A 241 -5.56 4.83 17.60
N SER A 242 -5.07 5.74 18.44
CA SER A 242 -4.15 5.48 19.56
C SER A 242 -4.85 4.79 20.75
N GLU A 243 -4.08 4.24 21.70
CA GLU A 243 -4.65 3.51 22.85
C GLU A 243 -5.47 4.38 23.82
N ASP A 244 -5.23 5.69 23.87
CA ASP A 244 -6.03 6.66 24.63
C ASP A 244 -7.32 7.08 23.90
N GLY A 245 -7.50 6.64 22.66
CA GLY A 245 -8.72 6.80 21.87
C GLY A 245 -8.73 7.95 20.87
N VAL A 246 -7.62 8.70 20.74
CA VAL A 246 -7.49 9.79 19.78
C VAL A 246 -7.42 9.23 18.36
N LEU A 247 -8.21 9.82 17.46
CA LEU A 247 -8.13 9.57 16.02
C LEU A 247 -7.08 10.49 15.41
N HIS A 248 -6.16 9.95 14.62
CA HIS A 248 -5.15 10.69 13.89
C HIS A 248 -5.37 10.51 12.39
N TYR A 249 -5.32 11.62 11.64
CA TYR A 249 -5.55 11.61 10.20
C TYR A 249 -4.52 12.49 9.50
N PHE A 250 -3.72 11.90 8.63
CA PHE A 250 -2.84 12.64 7.71
C PHE A 250 -3.45 12.66 6.31
N PHE A 251 -3.12 13.69 5.53
CA PHE A 251 -3.57 13.86 4.17
C PHE A 251 -2.63 14.80 3.40
N ASN A 252 -2.67 14.78 2.07
CA ASN A 252 -1.96 15.75 1.25
C ASN A 252 -2.90 16.41 0.23
N TRP A 253 -2.42 17.49 -0.40
CA TRP A 253 -3.18 18.23 -1.40
C TRP A 253 -2.65 18.00 -2.82
N ARG A 254 -3.52 18.03 -3.84
CA ARG A 254 -3.14 17.89 -5.25
C ARG A 254 -3.98 18.77 -6.17
N GLY A 255 -3.34 19.74 -6.82
CA GLY A 255 -4.02 20.70 -7.71
C GLY A 255 -4.40 20.19 -9.12
N SER A 256 -4.13 18.93 -9.47
CA SER A 256 -4.51 18.39 -10.79
C SER A 256 -4.58 16.86 -10.81
N TRP A 257 -4.80 16.26 -11.99
CA TRP A 257 -4.67 14.81 -12.17
C TRP A 257 -3.22 14.31 -12.08
N ASN A 258 -2.21 15.16 -12.31
CA ASN A 258 -0.79 14.77 -12.30
C ASN A 258 -0.29 14.65 -10.85
N VAL A 259 0.29 13.51 -10.49
CA VAL A 259 0.85 13.24 -9.15
C VAL A 259 1.99 14.20 -8.78
N GLN A 260 2.74 14.75 -9.73
CA GLN A 260 3.73 15.82 -9.47
C GLN A 260 3.11 17.10 -8.91
N THR A 261 1.79 17.27 -8.94
CA THR A 261 1.09 18.39 -8.27
C THR A 261 0.68 18.09 -6.84
N ASN A 262 1.13 16.97 -6.26
CA ASN A 262 1.06 16.73 -4.82
C ASN A 262 1.92 17.76 -4.08
N VAL A 263 1.33 18.37 -3.05
CA VAL A 263 2.00 19.28 -2.10
C VAL A 263 1.57 18.93 -0.67
N ASP A 264 2.38 19.42 0.27
CA ASP A 264 2.15 19.50 1.73
C ASP A 264 1.52 18.27 2.40
N LEU A 265 2.30 17.58 3.24
CA LEU A 265 1.73 16.62 4.18
C LEU A 265 1.05 17.39 5.32
N SER A 266 -0.24 17.16 5.50
CA SER A 266 -1.11 17.83 6.47
C SER A 266 -1.67 16.84 7.51
N TYR A 267 -2.17 17.37 8.63
CA TYR A 267 -2.68 16.59 9.76
C TYR A 267 -3.96 17.19 10.38
N ALA A 268 -4.77 16.32 10.97
CA ALA A 268 -5.81 16.65 11.95
C ALA A 268 -6.01 15.49 12.95
N ARG A 269 -6.51 15.78 14.15
CA ARG A 269 -6.92 14.76 15.13
C ARG A 269 -8.33 14.97 15.66
N SER A 270 -8.93 13.93 16.24
CA SER A 270 -10.22 13.98 16.93
C SER A 270 -10.18 13.19 18.24
N THR A 271 -10.65 13.79 19.33
CA THR A 271 -10.65 13.19 20.68
C THR A 271 -12.03 12.62 21.06
N ASP A 272 -13.04 12.73 20.19
CA ASP A 272 -14.44 12.40 20.45
C ASP A 272 -15.07 11.42 19.44
N GLY A 273 -14.23 10.71 18.67
CA GLY A 273 -14.67 9.70 17.70
C GLY A 273 -15.05 10.27 16.34
N GLY A 274 -14.59 11.49 16.01
CA GLY A 274 -14.75 12.14 14.71
C GLY A 274 -15.85 13.21 14.66
N GLU A 275 -16.47 13.55 15.79
CA GLU A 275 -17.52 14.57 15.89
C GLU A 275 -16.93 15.99 15.82
N THR A 276 -15.77 16.21 16.45
CA THR A 276 -14.96 17.44 16.32
C THR A 276 -13.51 17.11 16.02
N TRP A 277 -12.81 18.08 15.40
CA TRP A 277 -11.44 17.92 14.93
C TRP A 277 -10.58 19.13 15.35
N GLU A 278 -9.31 18.90 15.60
CA GLU A 278 -8.34 19.88 16.07
C GLU A 278 -6.92 19.61 15.51
N ARG A 279 -6.07 20.63 15.60
CA ARG A 279 -4.61 20.55 15.37
C ARG A 279 -3.89 19.76 16.46
N SER A 280 -2.62 19.44 16.26
CA SER A 280 -1.74 18.84 17.28
C SER A 280 -1.62 19.69 18.55
N ASP A 281 -1.68 21.02 18.43
CA ASP A 281 -1.68 21.98 19.54
C ASP A 281 -3.03 22.12 20.27
N GLY A 282 -4.07 21.39 19.83
CA GLY A 282 -5.42 21.46 20.38
C GLY A 282 -6.28 22.63 19.87
N THR A 283 -5.81 23.40 18.88
CA THR A 283 -6.61 24.43 18.21
C THR A 283 -7.74 23.77 17.40
N PRO A 284 -9.02 24.05 17.67
CA PRO A 284 -10.13 23.42 16.95
C PRO A 284 -10.23 23.87 15.50
N TYR A 285 -10.55 22.94 14.60
CA TYR A 285 -10.91 23.24 13.22
C TYR A 285 -12.35 23.76 13.11
N SER A 286 -12.56 24.72 12.21
CA SER A 286 -13.89 25.04 11.69
C SER A 286 -14.11 24.19 10.44
N LEU A 287 -14.95 23.16 10.51
CA LEU A 287 -15.14 22.23 9.40
C LEU A 287 -15.94 22.85 8.24
N PRO A 288 -15.64 22.46 6.97
CA PRO A 288 -14.62 21.49 6.57
C PRO A 288 -13.19 22.06 6.60
N ILE A 289 -12.19 21.18 6.73
CA ILE A 289 -10.77 21.56 6.65
C ILE A 289 -10.42 21.86 5.19
N THR A 290 -9.85 23.04 4.93
CA THR A 290 -9.29 23.46 3.63
C THR A 290 -7.76 23.53 3.71
N ALA A 291 -7.07 23.75 2.59
CA ALA A 291 -5.62 23.90 2.59
C ALA A 291 -5.13 25.22 3.20
N GLU A 292 -5.94 26.29 3.21
CA GLU A 292 -5.59 27.54 3.91
C GLU A 292 -5.52 27.32 5.43
N ASP A 293 -6.44 26.49 5.97
CA ASP A 293 -6.54 26.23 7.39
C ASP A 293 -5.77 24.99 7.87
N ALA A 294 -5.38 24.05 7.00
CA ALA A 294 -4.71 22.80 7.39
C ALA A 294 -3.46 23.02 8.26
N GLU A 295 -3.13 22.03 9.10
CA GLU A 295 -1.84 21.99 9.79
C GLU A 295 -0.84 21.25 8.92
N VAL A 296 0.28 21.90 8.59
CA VAL A 296 1.34 21.31 7.75
C VAL A 296 2.37 20.61 8.63
N VAL A 297 2.53 19.31 8.40
CA VAL A 297 3.51 18.41 9.02
C VAL A 297 4.86 18.50 8.31
N ASP A 298 4.83 18.46 6.98
CA ASP A 298 6.00 18.60 6.11
C ASP A 298 5.60 19.49 4.93
N PRO A 299 6.18 20.69 4.77
CA PRO A 299 5.92 21.55 3.62
C PRO A 299 6.65 20.98 2.40
N ILE A 300 5.90 20.67 1.33
CA ILE A 300 6.43 19.94 0.17
C ILE A 300 5.98 20.61 -1.12
N GLU A 301 6.96 21.04 -1.91
CA GLU A 301 6.75 21.73 -3.18
C GLU A 301 6.29 20.78 -4.31
N PRO A 302 5.57 21.28 -5.33
CA PRO A 302 5.25 20.51 -6.52
C PRO A 302 6.51 20.00 -7.23
N GLY A 303 6.43 18.77 -7.75
CA GLY A 303 7.52 18.12 -8.48
C GLY A 303 8.53 17.38 -7.62
N SER A 304 8.46 17.47 -6.28
CA SER A 304 9.36 16.78 -5.34
C SER A 304 9.11 15.27 -5.19
N ASN A 305 8.65 14.58 -6.24
CA ASN A 305 8.27 13.16 -6.23
C ASN A 305 7.46 12.73 -4.98
N PHE A 306 6.60 13.60 -4.47
CA PHE A 306 5.82 13.32 -3.28
C PHE A 306 4.68 12.37 -3.62
N ILE A 307 4.65 11.20 -2.98
CA ILE A 307 3.50 10.31 -3.07
C ILE A 307 2.44 10.71 -2.04
N ASN A 308 1.25 10.93 -2.56
CA ASN A 308 0.01 10.81 -1.82
C ASN A 308 -0.15 9.41 -1.22
N GLN A 309 -1.04 9.25 -0.26
CA GLN A 309 -1.64 7.95 0.02
C GLN A 309 -0.66 6.91 0.61
N GLY A 310 -0.26 7.07 1.87
CA GLY A 310 0.56 6.09 2.62
C GLY A 310 -0.10 5.54 3.89
N TRP A 311 0.68 4.90 4.76
CA TRP A 311 0.22 4.49 6.09
C TRP A 311 0.76 5.39 7.20
N ALA A 312 0.00 5.45 8.29
CA ALA A 312 0.34 6.04 9.57
C ALA A 312 0.11 5.02 10.70
N GLY A 313 0.77 5.26 11.82
CA GLY A 313 0.63 4.54 13.09
C GLY A 313 0.75 5.52 14.26
N TYR A 314 0.96 4.99 15.46
CA TYR A 314 1.19 5.78 16.67
C TYR A 314 2.21 5.05 17.57
N ASP A 315 2.93 5.81 18.38
CA ASP A 315 3.78 5.26 19.44
C ASP A 315 2.89 4.79 20.60
N PRO A 316 2.88 3.48 20.95
CA PRO A 316 2.02 2.97 22.01
C PRO A 316 2.39 3.47 23.42
N ARG A 317 3.56 4.09 23.59
CA ARG A 317 4.04 4.63 24.87
C ARG A 317 3.49 6.03 25.18
N THR A 318 3.23 6.82 24.14
CA THR A 318 2.86 8.25 24.24
C THR A 318 1.49 8.56 23.63
N GLY A 319 1.06 7.80 22.61
CA GLY A 319 -0.07 8.14 21.74
C GLY A 319 0.32 9.08 20.59
N ALA A 320 1.59 9.51 20.50
CA ALA A 320 2.05 10.40 19.43
C ALA A 320 1.89 9.74 18.04
N PRO A 321 1.40 10.46 17.02
CA PRO A 321 1.23 9.91 15.68
C PRO A 321 2.55 9.85 14.90
N HIS A 322 2.69 8.80 14.09
CA HIS A 322 3.83 8.55 13.19
C HIS A 322 3.32 8.28 11.78
N VAL A 323 3.99 8.80 10.75
CA VAL A 323 3.56 8.65 9.35
C VAL A 323 4.74 8.37 8.42
N ALA A 324 4.52 7.52 7.41
CA ALA A 324 5.50 7.21 6.37
C ALA A 324 4.98 7.62 4.98
N TYR A 325 5.89 8.15 4.18
CA TYR A 325 5.66 8.64 2.83
C TYR A 325 6.99 8.62 2.06
N TYR A 326 7.00 9.01 0.79
CA TYR A 326 8.27 9.31 0.10
C TYR A 326 8.16 10.59 -0.73
N ARG A 327 9.29 11.28 -0.82
CA ARG A 327 9.51 12.51 -1.60
C ARG A 327 11.01 12.72 -1.82
N ASP A 328 11.37 13.69 -2.63
CA ASP A 328 12.75 14.12 -2.81
C ASP A 328 13.34 14.76 -1.55
N ASP A 329 14.62 14.46 -1.30
CA ASP A 329 15.46 15.17 -0.35
C ASP A 329 16.08 16.45 -0.94
N GLU A 330 16.90 17.15 -0.15
CA GLU A 330 17.57 18.40 -0.56
C GLU A 330 18.52 18.25 -1.77
N ASN A 331 18.91 17.01 -2.13
CA ASN A 331 19.75 16.72 -3.29
C ASN A 331 18.93 16.32 -4.54
N GLY A 332 17.60 16.20 -4.41
CA GLY A 332 16.72 15.74 -5.48
C GLY A 332 16.61 14.22 -5.61
N HIS A 333 17.04 13.45 -4.60
CA HIS A 333 16.86 12.00 -4.59
C HIS A 333 15.62 11.64 -3.77
N THR A 334 14.70 10.85 -4.34
CA THR A 334 13.52 10.40 -3.58
C THR A 334 13.92 9.42 -2.48
N GLN A 335 13.59 9.78 -1.23
CA GLN A 335 13.73 8.95 -0.05
C GLN A 335 12.37 8.54 0.49
N VAL A 336 12.30 7.40 1.17
CA VAL A 336 11.26 7.19 2.18
C VAL A 336 11.52 8.17 3.32
N PHE A 337 10.48 8.88 3.74
CA PHE A 337 10.48 9.81 4.86
C PHE A 337 9.60 9.27 5.99
N HIS A 338 10.02 9.60 7.21
CA HIS A 338 9.28 9.42 8.44
C HIS A 338 8.97 10.80 9.02
N ALA A 339 7.73 11.02 9.47
CA ALA A 339 7.40 12.17 10.29
C ALA A 339 6.65 11.74 11.55
N PHE A 340 6.91 12.44 12.66
CA PHE A 340 6.29 12.18 13.95
C PHE A 340 6.15 13.48 14.76
N LEU A 341 5.22 13.48 15.71
CA LEU A 341 5.04 14.59 16.65
C LEU A 341 5.96 14.37 17.87
N ASP A 342 6.99 15.21 18.01
CA ASP A 342 7.82 15.25 19.21
C ASP A 342 7.17 16.18 20.24
N GLU A 343 6.47 15.60 21.22
CA GLU A 343 5.83 16.35 22.32
C GLU A 343 6.85 16.86 23.36
N GLY A 344 8.13 16.47 23.25
CA GLY A 344 9.22 16.87 24.14
C GLY A 344 9.09 16.34 25.58
N ASP A 345 10.11 16.63 26.40
CA ASP A 345 10.14 16.27 27.82
C ASP A 345 9.23 17.18 28.71
N GLY A 346 8.26 17.89 28.12
CA GLY A 346 7.49 18.94 28.79
C GLY A 346 8.33 20.18 29.15
N GLY A 347 9.33 20.49 28.33
CA GLY A 347 10.15 21.70 28.45
C GLY A 347 9.45 22.93 27.89
N ASP A 348 9.41 24.02 28.67
CA ASP A 348 9.03 25.34 28.18
C ASP A 348 10.15 25.89 27.28
N ASP A 349 10.04 25.64 25.98
CA ASP A 349 10.95 26.13 24.94
C ASP A 349 10.85 27.66 24.72
N GLY A 350 9.91 28.33 25.41
CA GLY A 350 9.84 29.78 25.50
C GLY A 350 9.19 30.49 24.32
N ASP A 351 8.60 29.75 23.36
CA ASP A 351 7.81 30.35 22.27
C ASP A 351 6.32 30.52 22.59
N GLY A 352 5.83 29.80 23.61
CA GLY A 352 4.46 29.90 24.12
C GLY A 352 3.44 28.99 23.41
N SER A 353 3.89 28.01 22.62
CA SER A 353 3.06 26.91 22.15
C SER A 353 3.04 25.76 23.17
N ASP A 354 1.85 25.35 23.62
CA ASP A 354 1.65 24.17 24.50
C ASP A 354 1.59 22.86 23.65
N GLY A 355 2.19 22.85 22.45
CA GLY A 355 2.05 21.79 21.44
C GLY A 355 3.38 21.12 21.09
N GLY A 356 3.31 19.83 20.74
CA GLY A 356 4.45 19.11 20.19
C GLY A 356 4.89 19.63 18.82
N LYS A 357 6.11 19.31 18.42
CA LYS A 357 6.72 19.76 17.17
C LYS A 357 6.83 18.62 16.18
N TRP A 358 6.42 18.84 14.93
CA TRP A 358 6.68 17.90 13.85
C TRP A 358 8.17 17.78 13.54
N VAL A 359 8.66 16.54 13.54
CA VAL A 359 10.00 16.17 13.13
C VAL A 359 9.89 15.30 11.88
N THR A 360 10.56 15.72 10.80
CA THR A 360 10.59 15.04 9.50
C THR A 360 12.01 14.57 9.21
N GLU A 361 12.21 13.32 8.83
CA GLU A 361 13.54 12.75 8.58
C GLU A 361 13.53 11.73 7.43
N PRO A 362 14.59 11.65 6.61
CA PRO A 362 14.74 10.58 5.62
C PRO A 362 15.05 9.26 6.34
N ALA A 363 14.24 8.24 6.07
CA ALA A 363 14.39 6.88 6.56
C ALA A 363 15.30 6.02 5.65
N THR A 364 15.58 6.48 4.43
CA THR A 364 16.49 5.84 3.46
C THR A 364 17.59 6.79 2.99
N ASN A 365 18.62 6.22 2.34
CA ASN A 365 19.70 6.95 1.69
C ASN A 365 19.90 6.46 0.24
N ARG A 366 18.84 6.61 -0.56
CA ARG A 366 18.80 6.28 -1.99
C ARG A 366 19.58 7.34 -2.78
N THR A 367 20.22 6.91 -3.86
CA THR A 367 21.00 7.78 -4.77
C THR A 367 20.51 7.69 -6.22
N THR A 368 19.30 7.17 -6.40
CA THR A 368 18.68 6.92 -7.71
C THR A 368 17.54 7.89 -7.94
N ASP A 369 17.70 8.73 -8.96
CA ASP A 369 16.67 9.65 -9.42
C ASP A 369 15.48 8.87 -9.99
N ILE A 370 14.27 9.37 -9.72
CA ILE A 370 13.03 8.83 -10.25
C ILE A 370 12.16 9.96 -10.79
N ASP A 371 11.21 9.62 -11.66
CA ASP A 371 10.14 10.55 -12.05
C ASP A 371 8.78 9.88 -11.86
N LEU A 372 7.98 10.42 -10.94
CA LEU A 372 6.58 10.01 -10.76
C LEU A 372 5.61 10.67 -11.77
N GLY A 373 6.06 11.62 -12.59
CA GLY A 373 5.21 12.31 -13.54
C GLY A 373 4.74 11.43 -14.69
N GLY A 374 3.48 11.54 -15.09
CA GLY A 374 2.97 10.85 -16.27
C GLY A 374 1.45 10.75 -16.31
N PRO A 375 0.84 10.52 -17.49
CA PRO A 375 -0.60 10.33 -17.62
C PRO A 375 -1.04 8.93 -17.19
N GLY A 376 -1.99 8.87 -16.24
CA GLY A 376 -2.64 7.65 -15.78
C GLY A 376 -1.97 7.02 -14.56
N VAL A 377 -2.11 5.70 -14.43
CA VAL A 377 -1.38 4.91 -13.44
C VAL A 377 0.12 5.03 -13.68
N VAL A 378 0.83 5.56 -12.71
CA VAL A 378 2.30 5.60 -12.72
C VAL A 378 2.81 4.44 -11.89
N ALA A 379 3.43 3.49 -12.58
CA ALA A 379 4.29 2.47 -11.99
C ALA A 379 5.35 3.14 -11.10
N SER A 380 5.16 3.13 -9.78
CA SER A 380 6.09 3.79 -8.86
C SER A 380 7.30 2.90 -8.53
N PRO A 381 8.53 3.46 -8.47
CA PRO A 381 9.73 2.72 -8.12
C PRO A 381 9.89 2.44 -6.61
N ILE A 382 9.10 3.07 -5.75
CA ILE A 382 8.96 2.73 -4.33
C ILE A 382 7.50 2.36 -4.05
N GLY A 383 7.26 1.25 -3.34
CA GLY A 383 5.91 0.87 -2.92
C GLY A 383 5.37 1.80 -1.85
N ARG A 384 4.08 2.14 -1.90
CA ARG A 384 3.37 2.74 -0.76
C ARG A 384 3.54 1.81 0.44
N MET A 385 3.85 2.40 1.59
CA MET A 385 4.56 1.71 2.67
C MET A 385 3.72 1.64 3.94
N GLY A 386 3.69 0.46 4.58
CA GLY A 386 3.14 0.29 5.92
C GLY A 386 4.09 0.86 6.97
N ILE A 387 3.57 1.40 8.07
CA ILE A 387 4.38 1.81 9.23
C ILE A 387 3.75 1.28 10.52
N VAL A 388 4.60 0.79 11.43
CA VAL A 388 4.25 0.44 12.81
C VAL A 388 5.33 0.94 13.77
N VAL A 389 4.95 1.19 15.02
CA VAL A 389 5.86 1.55 16.12
C VAL A 389 5.69 0.50 17.23
N ASP A 390 6.81 0.05 17.80
CA ASP A 390 6.85 -0.99 18.84
C ASP A 390 6.86 -0.44 20.26
N ASP A 391 6.68 -1.32 21.25
CA ASP A 391 6.59 -0.99 22.69
C ASP A 391 7.88 -0.35 23.23
N ASP A 392 9.02 -0.57 22.58
CA ASP A 392 10.31 0.07 22.89
C ASP A 392 10.53 1.40 22.13
N GLY A 393 9.67 1.74 21.16
CA GLY A 393 9.76 2.93 20.30
C GLY A 393 10.54 2.76 19.01
N ASP A 394 10.98 1.53 18.69
CA ASP A 394 11.53 1.20 17.38
C ASP A 394 10.43 1.43 16.32
N VAL A 395 10.80 2.07 15.21
CA VAL A 395 9.88 2.35 14.07
C VAL A 395 10.19 1.36 12.96
N HIS A 396 9.16 0.72 12.40
CA HIS A 396 9.31 -0.25 11.33
C HIS A 396 8.43 0.14 10.14
N ILE A 397 9.07 0.46 9.02
CA ILE A 397 8.41 0.79 7.75
C ILE A 397 8.59 -0.38 6.79
N LEU A 398 7.49 -0.92 6.28
CA LEU A 398 7.46 -2.03 5.34
C LEU A 398 7.13 -1.51 3.93
N THR A 399 8.04 -1.70 2.99
CA THR A 399 7.93 -1.21 1.60
C THR A 399 8.55 -2.22 0.62
N ARG A 400 8.71 -1.82 -0.65
CA ARG A 400 9.53 -2.49 -1.66
C ARG A 400 10.17 -1.41 -2.54
N ASP A 401 11.37 -1.67 -3.06
CA ASP A 401 12.11 -0.71 -3.88
C ASP A 401 12.76 -1.43 -5.07
N PHE A 402 12.63 -0.86 -6.26
CA PHE A 402 13.20 -1.43 -7.48
C PHE A 402 14.74 -1.51 -7.43
N VAL A 403 15.42 -0.61 -6.71
CA VAL A 403 16.89 -0.69 -6.53
C VAL A 403 17.32 -1.82 -5.59
N HIS A 404 16.35 -2.54 -5.00
CA HIS A 404 16.53 -3.77 -4.22
C HIS A 404 15.69 -4.92 -4.82
N GLY A 405 15.57 -4.97 -6.16
CA GLY A 405 14.90 -6.06 -6.89
C GLY A 405 13.37 -6.11 -6.75
N SER A 406 12.74 -5.05 -6.23
CA SER A 406 11.34 -5.03 -5.79
C SER A 406 11.01 -6.17 -4.82
N TRP A 407 11.94 -6.47 -3.92
CA TRP A 407 11.72 -7.38 -2.79
C TRP A 407 11.07 -6.65 -1.61
N PRO A 408 10.34 -7.35 -0.71
CA PRO A 408 9.86 -6.77 0.54
C PRO A 408 11.03 -6.27 1.41
N LEU A 409 11.00 -4.99 1.74
CA LEU A 409 12.01 -4.29 2.53
C LEU A 409 11.44 -3.85 3.88
N LEU A 410 12.20 -4.09 4.93
CA LEU A 410 11.99 -3.50 6.24
C LEU A 410 13.01 -2.36 6.44
N VAL A 411 12.49 -1.15 6.60
CA VAL A 411 13.24 0.08 6.89
C VAL A 411 12.95 0.44 8.34
N GLU A 412 13.95 0.35 9.21
CA GLU A 412 13.74 0.46 10.66
C GLU A 412 14.57 1.56 11.29
N LYS A 413 14.02 2.23 12.29
CA LYS A 413 14.75 3.12 13.21
C LYS A 413 14.96 2.38 14.53
N GLN A 414 16.22 2.12 14.88
CA GLN A 414 16.63 1.48 16.14
C GLN A 414 17.79 2.28 16.75
N ASP A 415 17.79 2.52 18.06
CA ASP A 415 18.78 3.37 18.75
C ASP A 415 19.00 4.76 18.09
N GLY A 416 17.97 5.28 17.41
CA GLY A 416 18.00 6.55 16.68
C GLY A 416 18.63 6.49 15.27
N ALA A 417 19.07 5.32 14.80
CA ALA A 417 19.66 5.13 13.48
C ALA A 417 18.74 4.34 12.54
N TRP A 418 18.71 4.75 11.26
CA TRP A 418 17.96 4.06 10.21
C TRP A 418 18.77 2.92 9.56
N GLN A 419 18.13 1.78 9.34
CA GLN A 419 18.67 0.64 8.60
C GLN A 419 17.62 0.09 7.62
N THR A 420 18.04 -0.26 6.40
CA THR A 420 17.18 -0.94 5.41
C THR A 420 17.61 -2.41 5.30
N SER A 421 16.66 -3.31 5.10
CA SER A 421 16.94 -4.74 4.99
C SER A 421 15.95 -5.46 4.10
N VAL A 422 16.43 -6.42 3.31
CA VAL A 422 15.59 -7.34 2.56
C VAL A 422 15.02 -8.38 3.52
N LEU A 423 13.70 -8.56 3.55
CA LEU A 423 13.08 -9.60 4.38
C LEU A 423 13.35 -10.98 3.79
N TYR A 424 13.06 -11.14 2.49
CA TYR A 424 13.32 -12.33 1.69
C TYR A 424 13.31 -11.96 0.20
N LYS A 425 14.01 -12.75 -0.62
CA LYS A 425 14.11 -12.52 -2.07
C LYS A 425 12.89 -13.06 -2.80
N ARG A 426 11.90 -12.19 -3.00
CA ARG A 426 10.73 -12.45 -3.85
C ARG A 426 10.35 -11.16 -4.55
N ASN A 427 10.39 -11.15 -5.88
CA ASN A 427 10.00 -9.96 -6.64
C ASN A 427 8.48 -9.75 -6.53
N VAL A 428 8.05 -8.78 -5.71
CA VAL A 428 6.64 -8.35 -5.60
C VAL A 428 6.29 -7.28 -6.64
N THR A 429 7.19 -7.00 -7.60
CA THR A 429 6.97 -6.18 -8.79
C THR A 429 6.55 -4.74 -8.46
N TRP A 430 5.31 -4.33 -8.75
CA TRP A 430 4.83 -2.98 -8.44
C TRP A 430 4.05 -2.89 -7.13
N SER A 431 3.96 -3.98 -6.35
CA SER A 431 3.06 -4.05 -5.20
C SER A 431 3.23 -2.91 -4.20
N ASP A 432 2.10 -2.33 -3.84
CA ASP A 432 1.98 -1.47 -2.67
C ASP A 432 1.68 -2.32 -1.43
N VAL A 433 2.32 -1.99 -0.32
CA VAL A 433 2.25 -2.75 0.92
C VAL A 433 0.99 -2.36 1.70
N HIS A 434 0.19 -3.35 2.07
CA HIS A 434 -0.97 -3.19 2.93
C HIS A 434 -0.81 -4.10 4.15
N ILE A 435 -0.81 -3.48 5.34
CA ILE A 435 -0.63 -4.15 6.63
C ILE A 435 -1.98 -4.42 7.31
N ASP A 436 -1.96 -5.15 8.42
CA ASP A 436 -3.09 -5.32 9.35
C ASP A 436 -2.81 -4.57 10.68
N PRO A 437 -3.27 -3.32 10.84
CA PRO A 437 -3.03 -2.55 12.06
C PRO A 437 -3.68 -3.17 13.30
N ALA A 438 -4.79 -3.90 13.13
CA ALA A 438 -5.45 -4.59 14.23
C ALA A 438 -4.57 -5.74 14.75
N ARG A 439 -3.94 -6.50 13.85
CA ARG A 439 -2.98 -7.54 14.23
C ARG A 439 -1.75 -6.97 14.93
N TRP A 440 -1.18 -5.86 14.43
CA TRP A 440 -0.06 -5.20 15.10
C TRP A 440 -0.43 -4.75 16.53
N ARG A 441 -1.59 -4.12 16.67
CA ARG A 441 -2.12 -3.65 17.97
C ARG A 441 -2.33 -4.80 18.96
N GLU A 442 -2.88 -5.93 18.51
CA GLU A 442 -3.35 -7.01 19.38
C GLU A 442 -2.29 -8.06 19.71
N ASP A 443 -1.42 -8.41 18.76
CA ASP A 443 -0.45 -9.50 18.88
C ASP A 443 1.03 -9.05 18.75
N ARG A 444 1.31 -7.80 18.34
CA ARG A 444 2.64 -7.32 17.86
C ARG A 444 3.21 -8.19 16.72
N VAL A 445 2.32 -8.66 15.84
CA VAL A 445 2.67 -9.35 14.60
C VAL A 445 2.40 -8.43 13.43
N LEU A 446 3.44 -8.13 12.65
CA LEU A 446 3.33 -7.36 11.41
C LEU A 446 2.85 -8.29 10.30
N SER A 447 1.52 -8.43 10.18
CA SER A 447 0.88 -9.08 9.02
C SER A 447 0.76 -8.10 7.86
N TYR A 448 1.09 -8.56 6.65
CA TYR A 448 0.86 -7.79 5.41
C TYR A 448 0.51 -8.69 4.23
N ILE A 449 -0.09 -8.09 3.20
CA ILE A 449 -0.44 -8.79 1.96
C ILE A 449 0.81 -9.00 1.10
N ASP A 450 1.17 -10.26 0.89
CA ASP A 450 2.21 -10.66 -0.05
C ASP A 450 1.55 -11.07 -1.37
N HIS A 451 1.78 -10.23 -2.38
CA HIS A 451 1.23 -10.39 -3.71
C HIS A 451 2.23 -9.88 -4.75
N GLN A 452 2.24 -10.51 -5.92
CA GLN A 452 2.98 -10.04 -7.10
C GLN A 452 2.02 -9.34 -8.06
N GLN A 453 2.11 -8.01 -8.13
CA GLN A 453 1.23 -7.14 -8.90
C GLN A 453 1.88 -6.55 -10.16
N THR A 454 1.28 -6.77 -11.32
CA THR A 454 1.67 -6.20 -12.63
C THR A 454 0.87 -4.95 -12.98
N VAL A 455 1.51 -3.87 -13.44
CA VAL A 455 0.84 -2.60 -13.79
C VAL A 455 0.44 -2.52 -15.27
N GLY A 456 -0.76 -2.04 -15.57
CA GLY A 456 -1.25 -1.73 -16.92
C GLY A 456 -1.90 -2.92 -17.65
N ASP A 457 -1.97 -2.84 -18.99
CA ASP A 457 -2.60 -3.85 -19.87
C ASP A 457 -1.80 -5.16 -20.03
N VAL A 458 -0.80 -5.41 -19.17
CA VAL A 458 -0.06 -6.66 -19.15
C VAL A 458 -1.04 -7.82 -19.03
N PRO A 459 -0.91 -8.89 -19.85
CA PRO A 459 -1.76 -10.06 -19.74
C PRO A 459 -1.79 -10.54 -18.29
N TRP A 460 -2.95 -10.34 -17.66
CA TRP A 460 -3.22 -10.60 -16.25
C TRP A 460 -2.54 -11.89 -15.84
N SER A 461 -1.52 -11.81 -15.00
CA SER A 461 -0.71 -12.97 -14.67
C SER A 461 -1.63 -14.06 -14.09
N ALA A 462 -1.75 -15.19 -14.80
CA ALA A 462 -2.55 -16.33 -14.36
C ALA A 462 -1.89 -17.10 -13.20
N HIS A 463 -0.76 -16.58 -12.69
CA HIS A 463 0.14 -17.21 -11.74
C HIS A 463 0.56 -16.24 -10.60
N SER A 464 -0.14 -15.12 -10.43
CA SER A 464 0.09 -14.21 -9.31
C SER A 464 -0.32 -14.86 -7.99
N LEU A 465 0.68 -15.41 -7.29
CA LEU A 465 0.51 -15.90 -5.92
C LEU A 465 0.18 -14.73 -5.01
N LEU A 466 -0.90 -14.93 -4.24
CA LEU A 466 -1.47 -14.02 -3.28
C LEU A 466 -1.56 -14.73 -1.92
N GLY A 467 -1.16 -14.04 -0.86
CA GLY A 467 -1.20 -14.53 0.51
C GLY A 467 -1.01 -13.42 1.52
N VAL A 468 -0.83 -13.81 2.78
CA VAL A 468 -0.46 -12.91 3.88
C VAL A 468 0.86 -13.42 4.47
N THR A 469 1.79 -12.51 4.72
CA THR A 469 3.03 -12.81 5.46
C THR A 469 2.90 -12.21 6.86
N ASP A 470 3.13 -13.03 7.87
CA ASP A 470 3.18 -12.65 9.29
C ASP A 470 4.64 -12.54 9.73
N ILE A 471 5.03 -11.44 10.37
CA ILE A 471 6.38 -11.22 10.91
C ILE A 471 6.30 -10.98 12.42
N ASP A 472 7.08 -11.75 13.18
CA ASP A 472 7.34 -11.52 14.61
C ASP A 472 8.69 -10.81 14.76
N LEU A 473 8.65 -9.49 14.95
CA LEU A 473 9.84 -8.62 14.97
C LEU A 473 10.75 -8.84 16.20
N ASP A 474 10.23 -9.39 17.30
CA ASP A 474 11.04 -9.86 18.44
C ASP A 474 11.91 -11.07 18.04
N ARG A 475 11.35 -11.94 17.19
CA ARG A 475 11.98 -13.20 16.78
C ARG A 475 12.79 -13.10 15.50
N LEU A 476 12.52 -12.11 14.66
CA LEU A 476 13.31 -11.79 13.49
C LEU A 476 14.73 -11.47 13.94
N ASN A 477 15.65 -12.41 13.74
CA ASN A 477 16.99 -12.33 14.30
C ASN A 477 17.72 -11.13 13.69
N ARG A 478 17.74 -10.01 14.42
CA ARG A 478 18.07 -8.65 13.96
C ARG A 478 19.44 -8.50 13.27
N SER A 479 20.29 -9.54 13.30
CA SER A 479 21.66 -9.59 12.80
C SER A 479 21.90 -10.38 11.49
N ASN A 480 20.93 -11.17 10.99
CA ASN A 480 21.05 -11.89 9.71
C ASN A 480 19.78 -11.67 8.88
N ARG A 481 19.88 -10.88 7.81
CA ARG A 481 18.72 -10.29 7.11
C ARG A 481 18.75 -10.54 5.60
N GLU A 482 18.93 -11.80 5.27
CA GLU A 482 18.42 -12.40 4.05
C GLU A 482 17.85 -13.75 4.49
N ILE A 483 16.52 -13.88 4.56
CA ILE A 483 15.89 -15.17 4.81
C ILE A 483 15.88 -15.93 3.49
N ASP A 484 16.82 -16.86 3.37
CA ASP A 484 16.81 -17.88 2.33
C ASP A 484 15.60 -18.81 2.54
N LEU A 485 14.65 -18.75 1.59
CA LEU A 485 13.45 -19.58 1.56
C LEU A 485 13.60 -20.82 0.66
N SER A 486 14.77 -21.03 0.04
CA SER A 486 15.01 -22.18 -0.83
C SER A 486 14.78 -23.49 -0.07
N GLY A 487 14.06 -24.42 -0.70
CA GLY A 487 13.68 -25.70 -0.09
C GLY A 487 12.38 -25.72 0.75
N LYS A 488 11.56 -24.66 0.80
CA LYS A 488 10.12 -24.85 1.12
C LYS A 488 9.43 -25.51 -0.09
N PRO A 489 8.75 -26.67 0.06
CA PRO A 489 8.42 -27.57 -1.06
C PRO A 489 7.39 -27.05 -2.08
N ASP A 490 6.82 -25.86 -1.87
CA ASP A 490 5.84 -25.20 -2.73
C ASP A 490 6.35 -23.86 -3.32
N GLU A 491 7.62 -23.50 -3.12
CA GLU A 491 8.23 -22.27 -3.67
C GLU A 491 9.20 -22.60 -4.84
N PRO A 492 9.20 -21.83 -5.94
CA PRO A 492 10.18 -22.00 -7.01
C PRO A 492 11.55 -21.44 -6.58
N ASP A 493 12.58 -22.28 -6.60
CA ASP A 493 13.89 -22.02 -5.98
C ASP A 493 14.76 -20.89 -6.61
N ASP A 494 14.41 -20.36 -7.80
CA ASP A 494 15.20 -19.32 -8.50
C ASP A 494 14.35 -18.10 -8.90
N LEU A 495 14.61 -16.93 -8.29
CA LEU A 495 13.96 -15.65 -8.60
C LEU A 495 14.93 -14.47 -8.82
N ASP A 496 16.23 -14.73 -8.99
CA ASP A 496 17.25 -13.71 -9.30
C ASP A 496 17.22 -13.22 -10.77
N VAL A 497 16.37 -13.80 -11.62
CA VAL A 497 16.17 -13.38 -13.02
C VAL A 497 14.68 -13.10 -13.27
N TYR A 498 14.32 -11.83 -13.47
CA TYR A 498 12.93 -11.42 -13.67
C TYR A 498 12.30 -12.01 -14.95
N ALA A 499 13.09 -12.12 -16.01
CA ALA A 499 12.75 -12.88 -17.21
C ALA A 499 14.03 -13.32 -17.93
N SER A 500 14.23 -14.64 -18.06
CA SER A 500 15.09 -15.20 -19.11
C SER A 500 14.19 -15.74 -20.21
N THR A 501 14.64 -15.61 -21.46
CA THR A 501 13.85 -15.97 -22.63
C THR A 501 14.34 -17.27 -23.22
N THR A 502 13.43 -18.15 -23.64
CA THR A 502 13.76 -19.20 -24.59
C THR A 502 14.06 -18.57 -25.96
N ALA A 503 15.21 -18.93 -26.54
CA ALA A 503 15.61 -18.45 -27.86
C ALA A 503 14.58 -18.83 -28.95
N VAL A 504 14.44 -17.98 -29.97
CA VAL A 504 13.61 -18.30 -31.15
C VAL A 504 14.31 -19.40 -31.96
N ASP A 505 13.67 -20.58 -32.05
CA ASP A 505 14.10 -21.82 -32.73
C ASP A 505 15.42 -21.73 -33.55
N PRO A 506 16.59 -21.99 -32.94
CA PRO A 506 17.86 -21.99 -33.64
C PRO A 506 18.03 -23.22 -34.56
N PRO A 507 18.84 -23.13 -35.64
CA PRO A 507 19.76 -22.04 -35.96
C PRO A 507 19.17 -20.97 -36.88
N LEU A 508 19.51 -19.71 -36.61
CA LEU A 508 19.13 -18.54 -37.43
C LEU A 508 20.34 -18.03 -38.23
N SER A 509 20.10 -17.62 -39.48
CA SER A 509 21.15 -17.08 -40.37
C SER A 509 20.97 -15.58 -40.54
N VAL A 510 21.99 -14.80 -40.26
CA VAL A 510 21.99 -13.33 -40.35
C VAL A 510 22.89 -12.90 -41.51
N ALA A 511 22.26 -12.26 -42.50
CA ALA A 511 22.90 -11.75 -43.73
C ALA A 511 22.76 -10.22 -43.89
N SER A 512 22.07 -9.55 -42.97
CA SER A 512 21.79 -8.11 -43.06
C SER A 512 22.95 -7.27 -42.53
N SER A 513 23.30 -6.21 -43.26
CA SER A 513 24.21 -5.14 -42.82
C SER A 513 23.52 -4.03 -42.01
N THR A 514 22.18 -4.12 -41.85
CA THR A 514 21.38 -3.19 -41.04
C THR A 514 20.56 -3.95 -39.98
N PHE A 515 20.33 -3.32 -38.83
CA PHE A 515 19.46 -3.88 -37.79
C PHE A 515 17.94 -3.71 -38.09
N GLU A 516 17.57 -3.22 -39.28
CA GLU A 516 16.18 -3.09 -39.71
C GLU A 516 15.73 -4.28 -40.59
N ASP A 517 16.67 -4.90 -41.34
CA ASP A 517 16.39 -6.05 -42.21
C ASP A 517 16.51 -7.42 -41.49
N THR A 518 16.98 -7.46 -40.24
CA THR A 518 16.92 -8.69 -39.42
C THR A 518 15.50 -8.93 -38.93
N SER A 519 14.76 -9.67 -39.75
CA SER A 519 13.30 -9.87 -39.70
C SER A 519 12.75 -10.68 -38.52
N ALA A 520 13.60 -11.09 -37.58
CA ALA A 520 13.22 -11.53 -36.24
C ALA A 520 14.28 -11.07 -35.23
N ALA A 521 13.85 -10.59 -34.06
CA ALA A 521 14.73 -10.52 -32.91
C ALA A 521 15.04 -11.96 -32.43
N LEU A 522 16.28 -12.20 -32.01
CA LEU A 522 16.78 -13.55 -31.75
C LEU A 522 16.42 -14.05 -30.35
N ALA A 523 16.40 -13.11 -29.42
CA ALA A 523 15.83 -13.22 -28.08
C ALA A 523 14.88 -12.03 -27.89
N ILE A 524 13.68 -12.32 -27.37
CA ILE A 524 12.63 -11.33 -27.07
C ILE A 524 12.11 -11.65 -25.68
N THR A 525 12.22 -10.71 -24.75
CA THR A 525 11.33 -10.70 -23.58
C THR A 525 10.26 -9.65 -23.80
N GLU A 526 9.01 -10.06 -23.67
CA GLU A 526 8.00 -9.13 -23.18
C GLU A 526 8.38 -8.82 -21.73
N THR A 527 8.46 -7.54 -21.39
CA THR A 527 8.73 -7.11 -20.01
C THR A 527 7.89 -5.87 -19.75
N THR A 528 7.28 -5.80 -18.57
CA THR A 528 6.87 -4.49 -18.08
C THR A 528 8.13 -3.73 -17.71
N VAL A 529 8.60 -2.90 -18.65
CA VAL A 529 9.78 -2.07 -18.48
C VAL A 529 9.58 -1.24 -17.19
N PRO A 530 10.57 -1.19 -16.29
CA PRO A 530 10.31 -0.79 -14.93
C PRO A 530 10.21 0.73 -14.71
N ALA A 531 9.74 1.02 -13.50
CA ALA A 531 9.63 2.35 -12.90
C ALA A 531 11.00 3.04 -12.64
N THR A 532 12.10 2.31 -12.83
CA THR A 532 13.47 2.83 -12.77
C THR A 532 14.16 2.56 -14.11
N PRO A 533 15.31 3.20 -14.38
CA PRO A 533 16.19 2.71 -15.43
C PRO A 533 16.60 1.25 -15.14
N ALA A 534 16.57 0.42 -16.17
CA ALA A 534 17.10 -0.94 -16.15
C ALA A 534 18.39 -1.02 -17.00
N TYR A 535 19.08 -2.14 -16.91
CA TYR A 535 20.25 -2.46 -17.73
C TYR A 535 19.99 -3.80 -18.41
N ALA A 536 20.35 -3.91 -19.68
CA ALA A 536 20.17 -5.16 -20.42
C ALA A 536 21.40 -5.51 -21.27
N ARG A 537 21.64 -6.81 -21.43
CA ARG A 537 22.77 -7.37 -22.17
C ARG A 537 22.30 -8.55 -23.04
N GLY A 538 22.80 -8.62 -24.26
CA GLY A 538 22.66 -9.81 -25.09
C GLY A 538 23.85 -10.74 -24.95
N THR A 539 23.61 -12.05 -24.94
CA THR A 539 24.62 -13.09 -25.12
C THR A 539 24.27 -13.90 -26.36
N VAL A 540 25.21 -14.10 -27.27
CA VAL A 540 24.96 -14.71 -28.59
C VAL A 540 26.05 -15.72 -28.91
N ALA A 541 25.64 -16.98 -29.12
CA ALA A 541 26.55 -18.05 -29.52
C ALA A 541 26.54 -18.23 -31.05
N LEU A 542 27.71 -18.14 -31.68
CA LEU A 542 27.89 -18.36 -33.12
C LEU A 542 28.27 -19.80 -33.43
N LYS A 543 27.61 -20.39 -34.43
CA LYS A 543 27.79 -21.78 -34.89
C LYS A 543 28.84 -21.93 -35.99
N SER A 544 29.12 -20.86 -36.73
CA SER A 544 30.08 -20.86 -37.85
C SER A 544 30.67 -19.47 -38.08
N ASN A 545 31.88 -19.42 -38.63
CA ASN A 545 32.67 -18.22 -38.87
C ASN A 545 33.04 -17.44 -37.58
N PRO A 546 33.79 -18.04 -36.64
CA PRO A 546 34.21 -17.35 -35.41
C PRO A 546 35.12 -16.13 -35.67
N ASP A 547 35.78 -16.09 -36.83
CA ASP A 547 36.63 -14.97 -37.27
C ASP A 547 35.82 -13.83 -37.95
N MET A 548 34.51 -13.74 -37.72
CA MET A 548 33.66 -12.65 -38.21
C MET A 548 33.36 -11.64 -37.11
N THR A 549 33.52 -10.35 -37.43
CA THR A 549 32.85 -9.30 -36.68
C THR A 549 31.34 -9.47 -36.84
N VAL A 550 30.65 -9.80 -35.75
CA VAL A 550 29.20 -9.71 -35.64
C VAL A 550 28.93 -8.63 -34.60
N GLU A 551 28.05 -7.69 -34.94
CA GLU A 551 27.62 -6.64 -34.02
C GLU A 551 26.24 -6.94 -33.48
N ALA A 552 26.06 -6.67 -32.20
CA ALA A 552 24.81 -6.81 -31.50
C ALA A 552 24.34 -5.45 -30.95
N ARG A 553 23.03 -5.29 -30.82
CA ARG A 553 22.44 -4.21 -30.03
C ARG A 553 21.25 -4.72 -29.23
N VAL A 554 21.11 -4.20 -28.02
CA VAL A 554 19.86 -4.31 -27.27
C VAL A 554 18.93 -3.18 -27.73
N LYS A 555 17.68 -3.52 -28.04
CA LYS A 555 16.63 -2.57 -28.44
C LYS A 555 15.42 -2.77 -27.52
N ALA A 556 15.03 -1.69 -26.84
CA ALA A 556 13.81 -1.61 -26.06
C ALA A 556 12.74 -0.83 -26.83
N GLN A 557 11.54 -1.38 -26.98
CA GLN A 557 10.41 -0.73 -27.63
C GLN A 557 9.18 -0.73 -26.71
N GLY A 558 8.62 0.45 -26.43
CA GLY A 558 7.38 0.60 -25.66
C GLY A 558 6.46 1.65 -26.28
N GLU A 559 5.28 1.87 -25.68
CA GLU A 559 4.25 2.76 -26.23
C GLU A 559 4.74 4.22 -26.41
N HIS A 560 5.69 4.66 -25.59
CA HIS A 560 6.24 6.02 -25.61
C HIS A 560 7.54 6.21 -26.42
N GLY A 561 8.06 5.16 -27.07
CA GLY A 561 9.23 5.30 -27.94
C GLY A 561 10.06 4.02 -28.13
N THR A 562 11.21 4.19 -28.78
CA THR A 562 12.22 3.13 -28.91
C THR A 562 13.56 3.65 -28.39
N THR A 563 14.16 2.93 -27.45
CA THR A 563 15.52 3.16 -27.01
C THR A 563 16.44 2.09 -27.57
N TYR A 564 17.61 2.53 -28.00
CA TYR A 564 18.69 1.68 -28.48
C TYR A 564 19.85 1.76 -27.49
N GLY A 565 20.48 0.63 -27.18
CA GLY A 565 21.89 0.63 -26.84
C GLY A 565 22.72 0.97 -28.09
N ASP A 566 23.89 1.56 -27.90
CA ASP A 566 24.86 1.70 -28.99
C ASP A 566 25.21 0.29 -29.52
N PRO A 567 25.35 0.10 -30.85
CA PRO A 567 25.85 -1.16 -31.40
C PRO A 567 27.26 -1.45 -30.89
N VAL A 568 27.48 -2.68 -30.44
CA VAL A 568 28.78 -3.15 -29.96
C VAL A 568 29.20 -4.35 -30.78
N GLU A 569 30.50 -4.46 -31.09
CA GLU A 569 31.08 -5.76 -31.45
C GLU A 569 30.88 -6.72 -30.27
N ILE A 570 30.49 -7.95 -30.55
CA ILE A 570 30.34 -8.97 -29.52
C ILE A 570 31.72 -9.30 -28.93
N GLU A 571 31.83 -9.35 -27.61
CA GLU A 571 33.10 -9.67 -26.92
C GLU A 571 33.51 -11.15 -27.15
N ASP A 572 34.76 -11.49 -26.82
CA ASP A 572 35.32 -12.85 -26.98
C ASP A 572 34.49 -13.94 -26.26
N ASP A 573 33.67 -13.57 -25.26
CA ASP A 573 32.78 -14.44 -24.50
C ASP A 573 31.36 -14.57 -25.08
N GLY A 574 31.04 -13.85 -26.15
CA GLY A 574 29.73 -13.84 -26.78
C GLY A 574 28.77 -12.76 -26.27
N THR A 575 29.20 -11.84 -25.40
CA THR A 575 28.31 -10.85 -24.75
C THR A 575 28.40 -9.44 -25.35
N THR A 576 27.37 -8.61 -25.08
CA THR A 576 27.39 -7.17 -25.38
C THR A 576 27.78 -6.34 -24.15
N ALA A 577 28.19 -5.09 -24.34
CA ALA A 577 28.14 -4.13 -23.24
C ALA A 577 26.69 -3.99 -22.71
N TRP A 578 26.56 -3.63 -21.43
CA TRP A 578 25.26 -3.36 -20.82
C TRP A 578 24.66 -2.05 -21.33
N ALA A 579 23.47 -2.12 -21.91
CA ALA A 579 22.72 -0.95 -22.38
C ALA A 579 21.75 -0.47 -21.30
N LYS A 580 21.81 0.81 -20.94
CA LYS A 580 20.85 1.45 -20.05
C LYS A 580 19.51 1.64 -20.76
N ILE A 581 18.47 0.98 -20.26
CA ILE A 581 17.08 1.18 -20.65
C ILE A 581 16.52 2.27 -19.74
N PRO A 582 16.06 3.43 -20.25
CA PRO A 582 15.42 4.46 -19.44
C PRO A 582 14.09 3.95 -18.90
N GLN A 583 13.63 4.56 -17.80
CA GLN A 583 12.29 4.36 -17.26
C GLN A 583 11.25 4.54 -18.39
N ALA A 584 10.42 3.51 -18.60
CA ALA A 584 9.34 3.56 -19.57
C ALA A 584 8.04 3.15 -18.87
N PHE A 585 7.06 4.03 -18.87
CA PHE A 585 5.87 3.95 -18.01
C PHE A 585 4.91 2.78 -18.33
N ARG A 586 5.15 2.00 -19.39
CA ARG A 586 4.24 0.96 -19.90
C ARG A 586 5.00 -0.19 -20.57
N ALA A 587 4.33 -1.33 -20.68
CA ALA A 587 4.84 -2.58 -21.23
C ALA A 587 5.61 -2.41 -22.56
N GLY A 588 6.66 -3.21 -22.72
CA GLY A 588 7.52 -3.14 -23.89
C GLY A 588 8.27 -4.43 -24.17
N PHE A 589 8.89 -4.48 -25.35
CA PHE A 589 9.74 -5.58 -25.76
C PHE A 589 11.19 -5.16 -25.66
N VAL A 590 11.98 -5.91 -24.90
CA VAL A 590 13.44 -5.82 -24.94
C VAL A 590 13.94 -6.96 -25.80
N THR A 591 14.81 -6.64 -26.75
CA THR A 591 15.17 -7.54 -27.84
C THR A 591 16.67 -7.49 -28.14
N VAL A 592 17.25 -8.64 -28.45
CA VAL A 592 18.61 -8.73 -29.01
C VAL A 592 18.50 -8.78 -30.53
N GLN A 593 19.12 -7.79 -31.20
CA GLN A 593 19.26 -7.75 -32.65
C GLN A 593 20.74 -7.87 -33.04
N LEU A 594 21.00 -8.55 -34.16
CA LEU A 594 22.33 -8.64 -34.77
C LEU A 594 22.38 -7.92 -36.11
N ARG A 595 23.60 -7.64 -36.57
CA ARG A 595 23.91 -7.46 -37.99
C ARG A 595 25.22 -8.15 -38.33
N ALA A 596 25.35 -8.56 -39.59
CA ALA A 596 26.64 -8.99 -40.13
C ALA A 596 27.59 -7.78 -40.18
N GLY A 597 28.85 -8.00 -39.84
CA GLY A 597 29.89 -6.98 -39.95
C GLY A 597 30.19 -6.58 -41.39
N SER A 598 31.11 -5.63 -41.54
CA SER A 598 31.44 -5.00 -42.83
C SER A 598 32.05 -5.92 -43.91
N ASP A 599 32.27 -7.21 -43.62
CA ASP A 599 32.86 -8.18 -44.54
C ASP A 599 31.85 -8.91 -45.44
N GLY A 600 30.54 -8.76 -45.18
CA GLY A 600 29.45 -9.24 -46.04
C GLY A 600 29.31 -10.76 -46.13
N ARG A 601 29.79 -11.51 -45.13
CA ARG A 601 29.55 -12.96 -45.00
C ARG A 601 28.28 -13.23 -44.18
N ASP A 602 27.69 -14.41 -44.36
CA ASP A 602 26.56 -14.87 -43.53
C ASP A 602 27.07 -15.41 -42.19
N ALA A 603 26.43 -15.00 -41.08
CA ALA A 603 26.66 -15.54 -39.75
C ALA A 603 25.52 -16.50 -39.35
N VAL A 604 25.85 -17.62 -38.68
CA VAL A 604 24.86 -18.59 -38.17
C VAL A 604 24.88 -18.57 -36.65
N VAL A 605 23.74 -18.24 -36.05
CA VAL A 605 23.53 -18.20 -34.59
C VAL A 605 23.03 -19.57 -34.12
N SER A 606 23.64 -20.10 -33.07
CA SER A 606 23.19 -21.32 -32.38
C SER A 606 22.36 -21.05 -31.14
N ASP A 607 22.56 -19.92 -30.48
CA ASP A 607 21.82 -19.52 -29.28
C ASP A 607 21.84 -17.99 -29.11
N ALA A 608 20.82 -17.46 -28.45
CA ALA A 608 20.72 -16.05 -28.08
C ALA A 608 19.96 -15.92 -26.76
N VAL A 609 20.61 -15.36 -25.75
CA VAL A 609 20.04 -15.07 -24.43
C VAL A 609 19.98 -13.56 -24.23
N LEU A 610 18.90 -13.09 -23.60
CA LEU A 610 18.75 -11.71 -23.14
C LEU A 610 18.76 -11.71 -21.61
N GLU A 611 19.66 -10.92 -21.03
CA GLU A 611 19.73 -10.66 -19.59
C GLU A 611 19.21 -9.25 -19.31
N ILE A 612 18.42 -9.10 -18.24
CA ILE A 612 17.96 -7.79 -17.73
C ILE A 612 18.23 -7.73 -16.24
N GLY A 613 18.91 -6.65 -15.81
CA GLY A 613 19.20 -6.33 -14.42
C GLY A 613 18.75 -4.91 -14.05
N TYR A 614 18.61 -4.65 -12.75
CA TYR A 614 18.10 -3.39 -12.22
C TYR A 614 19.19 -2.48 -11.62
N HIS A 615 20.42 -2.98 -11.52
CA HIS A 615 21.58 -2.27 -11.00
C HIS A 615 22.52 -1.86 -12.14
N ASP A 616 23.23 -0.74 -11.99
CA ASP A 616 24.26 -0.33 -12.93
C ASP A 616 25.50 -1.23 -12.76
N PRO A 617 25.82 -2.12 -13.72
CA PRO A 617 26.93 -3.05 -13.61
C PRO A 617 28.29 -2.38 -13.92
N THR A 618 28.30 -1.10 -14.29
CA THR A 618 29.51 -0.29 -14.48
C THR A 618 29.92 0.46 -13.21
N GLY A 619 29.03 0.53 -12.21
CA GLY A 619 29.34 1.02 -10.87
C GLY A 619 30.16 -0.02 -10.09
N GLY A 620 31.41 0.30 -9.76
CA GLY A 620 32.37 -0.63 -9.15
C GLY A 620 32.12 -1.01 -7.68
N ASN A 621 30.89 -1.37 -7.30
CA ASN A 621 30.56 -1.89 -5.97
C ASN A 621 30.31 -3.40 -6.05
N THR A 622 31.37 -4.19 -5.84
CA THR A 622 31.46 -5.63 -6.16
C THR A 622 30.76 -6.57 -5.18
N ASP A 623 29.90 -6.06 -4.30
CA ASP A 623 29.28 -6.83 -3.21
C ASP A 623 27.82 -7.24 -3.50
N ALA A 624 27.30 -6.95 -4.69
CA ALA A 624 26.06 -7.57 -5.18
C ALA A 624 26.39 -8.97 -5.75
N PRO A 625 25.68 -10.05 -5.36
CA PRO A 625 26.00 -11.40 -5.81
C PRO A 625 25.67 -11.56 -7.30
N HIS A 626 26.71 -11.66 -8.12
CA HIS A 626 26.59 -12.04 -9.53
C HIS A 626 26.20 -13.53 -9.64
N GLY A 627 24.89 -13.82 -9.57
CA GLY A 627 24.28 -15.14 -9.72
C GLY A 627 24.29 -15.70 -11.15
N GLY A 628 25.44 -15.66 -11.83
CA GLY A 628 25.64 -16.23 -13.17
C GLY A 628 26.17 -17.65 -13.12
N ALA A 629 25.36 -18.63 -12.72
CA ALA A 629 25.74 -20.05 -12.73
C ALA A 629 25.60 -20.65 -14.14
N SER A 630 26.72 -20.97 -14.79
CA SER A 630 26.75 -21.68 -16.07
C SER A 630 26.89 -23.20 -15.88
N GLN A 631 25.75 -23.91 -16.07
CA GLN A 631 25.56 -25.38 -16.09
C GLN A 631 25.80 -26.18 -14.79
#